data_AF-A0A8C3WM90-F1
#
_entry.id   AF-A0A8C3WM90-F1
#
_cell.length_a   1.000
_cell.length_b   1.000
_cell.length_c   1.000
_cell.angle_alpha   90.00
_cell.angle_beta   90.00
_cell.angle_gamma   90.00
#
_symmetry.space_group_name_H-M   'P 1'
#
loop_
_entity.id
_entity.type
_entity.pdbx_description
1 polymer ?
#
loop_
_entity_poly.entity_id
_entity_poly.type
_entity_poly.pdbx_seq_one_letter_code
_entity_poly.pdbx_strand_id
1 'polypeptide(L)' 'MRSQALLPILLLCVLMLQIQGGPHNKKKQTMQLSPEIKPCEKRPKVYLCRHPCTHQRECQANNICCSAFCGNICMSIL' A
#
# COMPACT_ATOMS: atom_id res chain seq x y z
N MET A 1 30.08 6.32 -48.37
CA MET A 1 28.64 5.99 -48.20
C MET A 1 28.50 4.98 -47.07
N ARG A 2 28.21 5.43 -45.84
CA ARG A 2 27.91 4.57 -44.67
C ARG A 2 26.66 5.05 -43.92
N SER A 3 25.79 5.77 -44.63
CA SER A 3 24.56 6.33 -44.07
C SER A 3 23.36 5.38 -44.23
N GLN A 4 23.48 4.37 -45.09
CA GLN A 4 22.40 3.41 -45.38
C GLN A 4 22.17 2.40 -44.24
N ALA A 5 23.18 2.13 -43.39
CA ALA A 5 23.04 1.22 -42.26
C ALA A 5 22.47 1.89 -41.00
N LEU A 6 22.51 3.22 -40.92
CA LEU A 6 21.98 3.97 -39.77
C LEU A 6 20.44 4.02 -39.78
N LEU A 7 19.85 4.12 -40.97
CA LEU A 7 18.40 4.17 -41.14
C LEU A 7 17.67 2.91 -40.63
N PRO A 8 18.09 1.67 -40.99
CA PRO A 8 17.44 0.46 -40.49
C PRO A 8 17.63 0.27 -38.98
N ILE A 9 18.78 0.70 -38.44
CA ILE A 9 19.04 0.64 -36.99
C ILE A 9 18.10 1.59 -36.24
N LEU A 10 17.91 2.83 -36.73
CA LEU A 10 16.96 3.77 -36.14
C LEU A 10 15.52 3.24 -36.19
N LEU A 11 15.12 2.65 -37.32
CA LEU A 11 13.80 2.04 -37.48
C LEU A 11 13.55 0.90 -36.47
N LEU A 12 14.54 0.04 -36.25
CA LEU A 12 14.50 -1.03 -35.24
C LEU A 12 14.36 -0.46 -33.81
N CYS A 13 15.10 0.59 -33.48
CA CYS A 13 15.01 1.24 -32.16
C CYS A 13 13.62 1.83 -31.91
N VAL A 14 13.02 2.50 -32.90
CA VAL A 14 11.67 3.08 -32.78
C VAL A 14 10.61 1.99 -32.62
N LEU A 15 10.75 0.85 -33.30
CA LEU A 15 9.82 -0.28 -33.16
C LEU A 15 9.85 -0.88 -31.74
N MET A 16 11.02 -0.98 -31.13
CA MET A 16 11.19 -1.52 -29.78
C MET A 16 10.68 -0.58 -28.67
N LEU A 17 10.65 0.74 -28.91
CA LEU A 17 10.11 1.70 -27.94
C LEU A 17 8.58 1.61 -27.79
N GLN A 18 7.84 1.09 -28.78
CA GLN A 18 6.38 0.99 -28.71
C GLN A 18 5.87 -0.09 -27.74
N ILE A 19 6.76 -0.94 -27.19
CA ILE A 19 6.40 -2.01 -26.23
C ILE A 19 6.51 -1.51 -24.77
N GLN A 20 7.10 -0.34 -24.52
CA GLN A 20 7.23 0.19 -23.16
C GLN A 20 6.02 1.06 -22.77
N GLY A 21 5.08 0.42 -22.09
CA GLY A 21 4.21 1.09 -21.14
C GLY A 21 2.90 1.59 -21.72
N GLY A 22 2.04 0.65 -22.14
CA GLY A 22 0.60 0.91 -22.09
C GLY A 22 0.23 1.45 -20.70
N PRO A 23 -0.76 2.36 -20.58
CA PRO A 23 -1.08 3.02 -19.33
C PRO A 23 -1.24 1.94 -18.28
N HIS A 24 -0.26 1.85 -17.37
CA HIS A 24 -0.40 1.10 -16.16
C HIS A 24 -1.67 1.68 -15.58
N ASN A 25 -2.75 0.91 -15.67
CA ASN A 25 -3.92 1.13 -14.88
C ASN A 25 -3.37 0.91 -13.47
N LYS A 26 -2.81 1.99 -12.90
CA LYS A 26 -2.83 2.27 -11.50
C LYS A 26 -4.31 2.28 -11.24
N LYS A 27 -4.87 1.07 -11.14
CA LYS A 27 -6.04 0.77 -10.35
C LYS A 27 -5.75 1.64 -9.16
N LYS A 28 -6.48 2.74 -9.08
CA LYS A 28 -6.51 3.54 -7.88
C LYS A 28 -6.90 2.47 -6.88
N GLN A 29 -5.90 1.85 -6.25
CA GLN A 29 -5.99 1.44 -4.88
C GLN A 29 -6.44 2.74 -4.30
N THR A 30 -7.75 2.80 -4.21
CA THR A 30 -8.52 3.76 -3.52
C THR A 30 -7.56 4.21 -2.42
N MET A 31 -7.34 5.51 -2.30
CA MET A 31 -7.40 6.06 -0.95
C MET A 31 -8.76 5.58 -0.38
N GLN A 32 -8.91 4.29 -0.08
CA GLN A 32 -9.50 3.84 1.14
C GLN A 32 -8.49 4.42 2.12
N LEU A 33 -8.68 5.73 2.39
CA LEU A 33 -8.80 6.26 3.72
C LEU A 33 -8.45 5.13 4.67
N SER A 34 -7.15 4.96 4.97
CA SER A 34 -6.77 4.00 6.00
C SER A 34 -7.67 4.39 7.16
N PRO A 35 -8.63 3.54 7.56
CA PRO A 35 -9.71 3.97 8.42
C PRO A 35 -9.05 4.61 9.61
N GLU A 36 -9.37 5.89 9.84
CA GLU A 36 -8.70 6.71 10.84
C GLU A 36 -8.66 5.92 12.15
N ILE A 37 -7.48 5.80 12.76
CA ILE A 37 -7.33 5.04 13.99
C ILE A 37 -8.08 5.79 15.09
N LYS A 38 -9.26 5.29 15.43
CA LYS A 38 -10.09 5.87 16.48
C LYS A 38 -9.57 5.48 17.86
N PRO A 39 -9.92 6.24 18.92
CA PRO A 39 -9.68 5.82 20.29
C PRO A 39 -10.36 4.48 20.60
N CYS A 40 -9.72 3.64 21.43
CA CYS A 40 -10.35 2.42 21.91
C CYS A 40 -11.55 2.75 22.82
N GLU A 41 -12.68 2.07 22.60
CA GLU A 41 -13.92 2.32 23.36
C GLU A 41 -13.78 1.97 24.86
N LYS A 42 -13.01 0.93 25.16
CA LYS A 42 -12.72 0.48 26.52
C LYS A 42 -11.24 0.67 26.82
N ARG A 43 -10.90 0.93 28.08
CA ARG A 43 -9.50 0.99 28.52
C ARG A 43 -8.88 -0.41 28.38
N PRO A 44 -7.82 -0.58 27.59
CA PRO A 44 -7.18 -1.88 27.44
C PRO A 44 -6.42 -2.28 28.70
N LYS A 45 -6.35 -3.59 28.94
CA LYS A 45 -5.47 -4.15 29.97
C LYS A 45 -4.01 -3.96 29.56
N VAL A 46 -3.13 -3.72 30.52
CA VAL A 46 -1.71 -3.37 30.27
C VAL A 46 -0.98 -4.42 29.41
N TYR A 47 -1.34 -5.71 29.51
CA TYR A 47 -0.70 -6.76 28.69
C TYR A 47 -0.96 -6.59 27.18
N LEU A 48 -2.03 -5.91 26.78
CA LEU A 48 -2.34 -5.66 25.37
C LEU A 48 -1.36 -4.67 24.72
N CYS A 49 -0.69 -3.84 25.53
CA CYS A 49 0.37 -2.92 25.05
C CYS A 49 1.57 -3.65 24.41
N ARG A 50 1.67 -4.97 24.54
CA ARG A 50 2.70 -5.80 23.88
C ARG A 50 2.39 -6.10 22.40
N HIS A 51 1.19 -5.74 21.93
CA HIS A 51 0.72 -6.03 20.57
C HIS A 51 0.35 -4.71 19.85
N PRO A 52 1.36 -3.89 19.47
CA PRO A 52 1.12 -2.64 18.78
C PRO A 52 0.63 -2.87 17.34
N CYS A 53 -0.05 -1.89 16.78
CA CYS A 53 -0.47 -1.90 15.38
C CYS A 53 -0.33 -0.52 14.72
N THR A 54 -0.11 -0.49 13.41
CA THR A 54 -0.13 0.75 12.63
C THR A 54 -1.32 0.85 11.68
N HIS A 55 -1.93 -0.28 11.33
CA HIS A 55 -3.08 -0.34 10.45
C HIS A 55 -4.08 -1.41 10.92
N GLN A 56 -5.35 -1.23 10.55
CA GLN A 56 -6.43 -2.17 10.84
C GLN A 56 -6.15 -3.61 10.38
N ARG A 57 -5.39 -3.78 9.29
CA ARG A 57 -5.09 -5.10 8.69
C ARG A 57 -4.08 -5.94 9.49
N GLU A 58 -3.37 -5.35 10.45
CA GLU A 58 -2.41 -6.07 11.30
C GLU A 58 -3.10 -6.85 12.42
N CYS A 59 -4.35 -6.48 12.74
CA CYS A 59 -5.13 -7.12 13.78
C CYS A 59 -5.87 -8.35 13.23
N GLN A 60 -5.77 -9.46 13.94
CA GLN A 60 -6.38 -10.74 13.53
C GLN A 60 -7.87 -10.79 13.90
N ALA A 61 -8.66 -11.47 13.07
CA ALA A 61 -10.07 -11.77 13.30
C ALA A 61 -10.91 -10.50 13.61
N ASN A 62 -11.56 -10.47 14.77
CA ASN A 62 -12.51 -9.42 15.17
C ASN A 62 -11.83 -8.30 15.98
N ASN A 63 -10.53 -8.10 15.78
CA ASN A 63 -9.79 -7.05 16.47
C ASN A 63 -9.66 -5.81 15.58
N ILE A 64 -9.72 -4.63 16.21
CA ILE A 64 -9.46 -3.34 15.57
C ILE A 64 -8.15 -2.75 16.06
N CYS A 65 -7.48 -1.98 15.19
CA CYS A 65 -6.39 -1.12 15.59
C CYS A 65 -6.98 0.20 16.11
N CYS A 66 -6.84 0.45 17.41
CA CYS A 66 -7.36 1.65 18.06
C CYS A 66 -6.31 2.31 18.95
N SER A 67 -6.46 3.61 19.19
CA SER A 67 -5.53 4.39 20.00
C SER A 67 -5.81 4.26 21.49
N ALA A 68 -4.76 3.99 22.28
CA ALA A 68 -4.82 3.81 23.72
C ALA A 68 -3.67 4.54 24.44
N PHE A 69 -3.65 4.47 25.79
CA PHE A 69 -2.65 5.14 26.62
C PHE A 69 -1.19 4.71 26.35
N CYS A 70 -0.99 3.54 25.75
CA CYS A 70 0.32 2.98 25.41
C CYS A 70 0.58 2.97 23.89
N GLY A 71 -0.16 3.77 23.13
CA GLY A 71 -0.11 3.80 21.66
C GLY A 71 -1.25 3.00 21.03
N ASN A 72 -1.10 2.72 19.73
CA ASN A 72 -2.10 1.99 18.96
C ASN A 72 -1.92 0.48 19.17
N ILE A 73 -3.01 -0.21 19.50
CA ILE A 73 -3.01 -1.64 19.81
C ILE A 73 -4.17 -2.36 19.12
N CYS A 74 -4.05 -3.67 18.97
CA CYS A 74 -5.17 -4.52 18.56
C CYS A 74 -6.10 -4.81 19.74
N MET A 75 -7.38 -4.46 19.62
CA MET A 75 -8.40 -4.69 20.64
C MET A 75 -9.65 -5.32 20.05
N SER A 76 -10.25 -6.28 20.77
CA SER A 76 -11.50 -6.93 20.39
C SER A 76 -12.65 -5.92 20.33
N ILE A 77 -13.49 -6.04 19.30
CA ILE A 77 -14.76 -5.30 19.18
C ILE A 77 -15.90 -5.91 20.02
N LEU A 78 -15.68 -7.09 20.60
CA LEU A 78 -16.61 -7.80 21.49
C LEU A 78 -16.28 -7.47 22.96
#